data_AF-A0A9P6EAM4-F1
#
_entry.id   AF-A0A9P6EAM4-F1
#
_cell.length_a   1.000
_cell.length_b   1.000
_cell.length_c   1.000
_cell.angle_alpha   90.00
_cell.angle_beta   90.00
_cell.angle_gamma   90.00
#
_symmetry.space_group_name_H-M   'P 1'
#
loop_
_entity.id
_entity.type
_entity.pdbx_description
1 polymer ?
#
loop_
_entity_poly.entity_id
_entity_poly.type
_entity_poly.pdbx_seq_one_letter_code
_entity_poly.pdbx_strand_id
1 'polypeptide(L)'
;MADGTGSEGKSRTLVLCFDGTSNEYDSENTNVVKLYALLKKDNFDEQLCYYQAGIGTYFEPGAVSPLLRVGATLLDYAFAAFLDWHVLDGYKFLMQNYRVGDKICIFGFSRGAYTARALGGLLYKVGLLPRDNFSQVSFAYKMYQREDKEGLRLCSGFKQTYCRSVKIDFMGVWDTVASVGIISGRTLPFTNSNSSIKTFRHALSLDEHRAKFRPNNYHRIPRSKKPSKNDPDHTTPSEMHVQIGKTRNSTTKDNGVVSPVPDEPGEFAKQTGKSAGTALDEAGLPDDVQEVWFVGCHSDVGGGAVSNDTPHSLANISLRWMVREAIKADCGIQFDDDALIRASLDLDPEPSQTEIDMDDQDAMAPIHDELKKHKIWWLLELIPLHFQWQNEDGEWKKDWSCHFGRGRDIQTSTPRFHITVEKRMKAMGYVPKAAWKKGTELYMH
;
A
#
# COMPACT_ATOMS: atom_id res chain seq x y z
N MET A 1 22.89 -42.93 -8.76
CA MET A 1 22.58 -42.63 -7.35
C MET A 1 23.65 -41.68 -6.85
N ALA A 2 23.49 -40.39 -7.13
CA ALA A 2 24.27 -39.33 -6.50
C ALA A 2 23.30 -38.66 -5.54
N ASP A 3 23.63 -38.72 -4.25
CA ASP A 3 22.97 -38.02 -3.16
C ASP A 3 22.99 -36.51 -3.49
N GLY A 4 21.80 -36.00 -3.82
CA GLY A 4 21.53 -34.60 -4.09
C GLY A 4 20.79 -33.95 -2.93
N THR A 5 21.32 -34.06 -1.72
CA THR A 5 20.93 -33.17 -0.61
C THR A 5 21.59 -31.81 -0.81
N GLY A 6 21.07 -31.03 -1.76
CA GLY A 6 21.36 -29.61 -1.82
C GLY A 6 20.91 -28.99 -0.50
N SER A 7 21.83 -28.38 0.24
CA SER A 7 21.51 -27.65 1.47
C SER A 7 20.39 -26.65 1.15
N GLU A 8 19.19 -26.86 1.69
CA GLU A 8 18.17 -25.82 1.68
C GLU A 8 18.74 -24.63 2.47
N GLY A 9 19.23 -23.63 1.74
CA GLY A 9 19.74 -22.41 2.36
C GLY A 9 18.65 -21.78 3.21
N LYS A 10 19.00 -21.38 4.43
CA LYS A 10 18.10 -20.68 5.35
C LYS A 10 17.46 -19.48 4.62
N SER A 11 16.13 -19.41 4.63
CA SER A 11 15.36 -18.29 4.08
C SER A 11 15.72 -16.98 4.81
N ARG A 12 15.88 -15.90 4.05
CA ARG A 12 16.20 -14.55 4.56
C ARG A 12 14.99 -13.64 4.47
N THR A 13 15.06 -12.47 5.09
CA THR A 13 14.03 -11.44 4.99
C THR A 13 14.55 -10.22 4.22
N LEU A 14 13.83 -9.80 3.17
CA LEU A 14 14.09 -8.55 2.47
C LEU A 14 13.09 -7.50 2.97
N VAL A 15 13.59 -6.46 3.65
CA VAL A 15 12.78 -5.38 4.21
C VAL A 15 12.98 -4.11 3.39
N LEU A 16 11.90 -3.58 2.82
CA LEU A 16 11.90 -2.35 2.01
C LEU A 16 11.10 -1.26 2.71
N CYS A 17 11.67 -0.08 2.85
CA CYS A 17 11.09 1.06 3.56
C CYS A 17 11.03 2.28 2.63
N PHE A 18 9.81 2.77 2.36
CA PHE A 18 9.54 3.90 1.46
C PHE A 18 9.00 5.10 2.23
N ASP A 19 9.76 6.18 2.32
CA ASP A 19 9.39 7.34 3.12
C ASP A 19 8.39 8.29 2.44
N GLY A 20 7.77 9.17 3.24
CA GLY A 20 6.86 10.21 2.77
C GLY A 20 7.57 11.28 1.92
N THR A 21 6.86 11.90 0.99
CA THR A 21 7.41 12.97 0.13
C THR A 21 7.96 14.13 0.95
N SER A 22 9.17 14.56 0.60
CA SER A 22 9.99 15.54 1.33
C SER A 22 10.45 15.09 2.72
N ASN A 23 10.39 13.78 3.02
CA ASN A 23 10.99 13.22 4.23
C ASN A 23 12.28 12.47 3.90
N GLU A 24 13.27 12.67 4.76
CA GLU A 24 14.52 11.92 4.82
C GLU A 24 14.97 11.83 6.28
N TYR A 25 16.13 11.22 6.53
CA TYR A 25 16.71 11.24 7.87
C TYR A 25 17.09 12.67 8.25
N ASP A 26 16.45 13.20 9.29
CA ASP A 26 16.72 14.53 9.82
C ASP A 26 16.40 14.60 11.33
N SER A 27 16.23 15.82 11.86
CA SER A 27 15.88 16.04 13.27
C SER A 27 14.42 15.72 13.61
N GLU A 28 13.56 15.40 12.65
CA GLU A 28 12.12 15.17 12.76
C GLU A 28 11.73 13.88 11.99
N ASN A 29 12.27 12.73 12.42
CA ASN A 29 12.16 11.49 11.68
C ASN A 29 10.72 10.93 11.62
N THR A 30 10.39 10.34 10.47
CA THR A 30 9.16 9.57 10.27
C THR A 30 9.23 8.21 10.95
N ASN A 31 8.08 7.57 11.10
CA ASN A 31 7.98 6.20 11.58
C ASN A 31 8.63 5.20 10.62
N VAL A 32 8.81 5.54 9.33
CA VAL A 32 9.58 4.71 8.39
C VAL A 32 11.06 4.70 8.77
N VAL A 33 11.63 5.88 9.05
CA VAL A 33 13.02 5.99 9.52
C VAL A 33 13.20 5.35 10.89
N LYS A 34 12.27 5.61 11.83
CA LYS A 34 12.31 5.02 13.17
C LYS A 34 12.22 3.49 13.10
N LEU A 35 11.30 2.93 12.32
CA LEU A 35 11.23 1.49 12.07
C LEU A 35 12.55 0.99 11.46
N TYR A 36 13.06 1.67 10.43
CA TYR A 36 14.32 1.29 9.80
C TYR A 36 15.45 1.25 10.82
N ALA A 37 15.52 2.19 11.77
CA ALA A 37 16.52 2.21 12.83
C ALA A 37 16.45 0.99 13.78
N LEU A 38 15.30 0.32 13.88
CA LEU A 38 15.11 -0.90 14.69
C LEU A 38 15.56 -2.18 13.99
N LEU A 39 15.80 -2.16 12.67
CA LEU A 39 16.14 -3.37 11.91
C LEU A 39 17.60 -3.76 12.07
N LYS A 40 17.89 -5.05 12.21
CA LYS A 40 19.24 -5.61 12.10
C LYS A 40 19.75 -5.53 10.65
N LYS A 41 21.00 -5.07 10.43
CA LYS A 41 21.55 -4.78 9.08
C LYS A 41 22.94 -5.38 8.80
N ASP A 42 23.51 -6.07 9.77
CA ASP A 42 24.88 -6.56 9.77
C ASP A 42 25.02 -7.96 9.15
N ASN A 43 23.94 -8.76 9.13
CA ASN A 43 23.95 -10.12 8.61
C ASN A 43 23.13 -10.29 7.31
N PHE A 44 23.81 -10.20 6.16
CA PHE A 44 23.23 -10.33 4.82
C PHE A 44 22.71 -11.74 4.47
N ASP A 45 23.08 -12.75 5.26
CA ASP A 45 22.58 -14.11 5.14
C ASP A 45 21.31 -14.36 5.99
N GLU A 46 20.81 -13.34 6.68
CA GLU A 46 19.54 -13.38 7.42
C GLU A 46 18.58 -12.28 6.98
N GLN A 47 19.07 -11.05 6.77
CA GLN A 47 18.22 -9.92 6.43
C GLN A 47 18.92 -8.92 5.51
N LEU A 48 18.17 -8.37 4.56
CA LEU A 48 18.59 -7.22 3.74
C LEU A 48 17.60 -6.08 3.93
N CYS A 49 18.12 -4.88 4.18
CA CYS A 49 17.31 -3.69 4.42
C CYS A 49 17.52 -2.64 3.32
N TYR A 50 16.43 -2.15 2.74
CA TYR A 50 16.41 -1.09 1.74
C TYR A 50 15.61 0.10 2.28
N TYR A 51 16.20 1.29 2.29
CA TYR A 51 15.52 2.54 2.60
C TYR A 51 15.56 3.46 1.40
N GLN A 52 14.41 4.06 1.09
CA GLN A 52 14.28 5.08 0.05
C GLN A 52 13.63 6.32 0.65
N ALA A 53 14.37 7.43 0.63
CA ALA A 53 13.87 8.75 1.00
C ALA A 53 12.70 9.18 0.11
N GLY A 54 11.91 10.14 0.60
CA GLY A 54 10.77 10.69 -0.11
C GLY A 54 11.12 11.43 -1.39
N ILE A 55 10.18 11.41 -2.36
CA ILE A 55 10.24 12.33 -3.50
C ILE A 55 10.26 13.76 -2.98
N GLY A 56 11.11 14.64 -3.51
CA GLY A 56 11.11 16.05 -3.10
C GLY A 56 12.34 16.51 -2.32
N THR A 57 13.14 15.60 -1.77
CA THR A 57 14.30 15.92 -0.92
C THR A 57 15.48 16.49 -1.71
N TYR A 58 15.56 16.22 -3.01
CA TYR A 58 16.67 16.63 -3.90
C TYR A 58 16.44 17.90 -4.72
N PHE A 59 15.32 18.61 -4.56
CA PHE A 59 15.09 19.84 -5.34
C PHE A 59 15.77 21.04 -4.68
N GLU A 60 16.77 21.63 -5.35
CA GLU A 60 17.36 22.89 -4.91
C GLU A 60 16.31 24.04 -4.87
N PRO A 61 16.33 24.93 -3.86
CA PRO A 61 15.39 26.03 -3.77
C PRO A 61 15.65 27.08 -4.85
N GLY A 62 14.83 27.12 -5.92
CA GLY A 62 14.94 28.22 -6.90
C GLY A 62 14.10 28.12 -8.19
N ALA A 63 13.59 26.95 -8.56
CA ALA A 63 13.10 26.70 -9.92
C ALA A 63 11.61 27.00 -10.20
N VAL A 64 10.87 27.70 -9.32
CA VAL A 64 9.41 27.91 -9.49
C VAL A 64 8.92 29.33 -9.22
N SER A 65 8.07 29.82 -10.13
CA SER A 65 7.42 31.14 -10.12
C SER A 65 6.66 31.40 -8.80
N PRO A 66 6.76 32.63 -8.23
CA PRO A 66 6.02 33.04 -7.02
C PRO A 66 4.51 32.83 -7.09
N LEU A 67 3.91 32.85 -8.30
CA LEU A 67 2.47 32.76 -8.51
C LEU A 67 1.92 31.33 -8.32
N LEU A 68 2.78 30.30 -8.34
CA LEU A 68 2.41 28.89 -8.25
C LEU A 68 2.80 28.24 -6.91
N ARG A 69 3.27 29.01 -5.92
CA ARG A 69 3.78 28.48 -4.64
C ARG A 69 2.66 28.09 -3.67
N VAL A 70 1.90 27.07 -4.04
CA VAL A 70 1.36 26.16 -3.02
C VAL A 70 2.28 24.95 -3.00
N GLY A 71 3.16 24.87 -1.98
CA GLY A 71 4.20 23.85 -1.89
C GLY A 71 3.68 22.42 -2.08
N ALA A 72 2.48 22.13 -1.59
CA ALA A 72 1.81 20.83 -1.76
C ALA A 72 1.60 20.41 -3.22
N THR A 73 1.17 21.33 -4.07
CA THR A 73 0.87 21.04 -5.47
C THR A 73 2.16 20.74 -6.23
N LEU A 74 3.23 21.48 -5.92
CA LEU A 74 4.57 21.17 -6.46
C LEU A 74 5.05 19.79 -6.02
N LEU A 75 4.88 19.45 -4.73
CA LEU A 75 5.24 18.14 -4.20
C LEU A 75 4.42 17.00 -4.83
N ASP A 76 3.14 17.23 -5.10
CA ASP A 76 2.28 16.27 -5.79
C ASP A 76 2.72 16.06 -7.25
N TYR A 77 3.07 17.14 -7.96
CA TYR A 77 3.63 17.04 -9.32
C TYR A 77 4.97 16.31 -9.34
N ALA A 78 5.86 16.65 -8.40
CA ALA A 78 7.13 15.94 -8.24
C ALA A 78 6.86 14.45 -7.98
N PHE A 79 5.95 14.13 -7.05
CA PHE A 79 5.58 12.75 -6.78
C PHE A 79 5.13 12.01 -8.04
N ALA A 80 4.21 12.59 -8.81
CA ALA A 80 3.71 11.98 -10.03
C ALA A 80 4.81 11.77 -11.09
N ALA A 81 5.78 12.69 -11.19
CA ALA A 81 6.87 12.59 -12.16
C ALA A 81 7.90 11.50 -11.79
N PHE A 82 8.10 11.24 -10.49
CA PHE A 82 9.14 10.33 -10.00
C PHE A 82 8.62 8.99 -9.46
N LEU A 83 7.29 8.80 -9.36
CA LEU A 83 6.68 7.58 -8.86
C LEU A 83 7.22 6.32 -9.56
N ASP A 84 7.30 6.35 -10.89
CA ASP A 84 7.78 5.24 -11.70
C ASP A 84 9.20 4.81 -11.27
N TRP A 85 10.08 5.78 -11.05
CA TRP A 85 11.46 5.53 -10.62
C TRP A 85 11.51 4.93 -9.21
N HIS A 86 10.73 5.47 -8.26
CA HIS A 86 10.67 4.97 -6.90
C HIS A 86 10.20 3.51 -6.83
N VAL A 87 9.11 3.18 -7.53
CA VAL A 87 8.59 1.80 -7.64
C VAL A 87 9.63 0.89 -8.30
N LEU A 88 10.25 1.34 -9.39
CA LEU A 88 11.23 0.56 -10.13
C LEU A 88 12.52 0.30 -9.34
N ASP A 89 12.97 1.20 -8.48
CA ASP A 89 14.18 1.00 -7.68
C ASP A 89 13.97 -0.04 -6.58
N GLY A 90 12.82 -0.01 -5.90
CA GLY A 90 12.42 -1.10 -5.01
C GLY A 90 12.28 -2.44 -5.75
N TYR A 91 11.71 -2.42 -6.96
CA TYR A 91 11.62 -3.61 -7.81
C TYR A 91 12.99 -4.16 -8.21
N LYS A 92 13.93 -3.30 -8.62
CA LYS A 92 15.31 -3.68 -8.97
C LYS A 92 16.05 -4.24 -7.75
N PHE A 93 15.85 -3.67 -6.56
CA PHE A 93 16.42 -4.20 -5.33
C PHE A 93 15.96 -5.65 -5.09
N LEU A 94 14.65 -5.92 -5.20
CA LEU A 94 14.12 -7.28 -5.10
C LEU A 94 14.67 -8.18 -6.21
N MET A 95 14.67 -7.71 -7.47
CA MET A 95 15.15 -8.45 -8.64
C MET A 95 16.60 -8.92 -8.46
N GLN A 96 17.42 -8.06 -7.85
CA GLN A 96 18.84 -8.32 -7.66
C GLN A 96 19.15 -9.24 -6.48
N ASN A 97 18.32 -9.19 -5.43
CA ASN A 97 18.66 -9.79 -4.14
C ASN A 97 17.84 -11.00 -3.75
N TYR A 98 16.64 -11.17 -4.31
CA TYR A 98 15.71 -12.23 -3.92
C TYR A 98 16.25 -13.63 -4.28
N ARG A 99 16.35 -14.49 -3.27
CA ARG A 99 16.58 -15.93 -3.41
C ARG A 99 15.24 -16.66 -3.22
N VAL A 100 15.11 -17.82 -3.86
CA VAL A 100 13.89 -18.62 -3.71
C VAL A 100 13.71 -18.98 -2.24
N GLY A 101 12.54 -18.65 -1.70
CA GLY A 101 12.21 -18.89 -0.30
C GLY A 101 12.41 -17.68 0.62
N ASP A 102 13.08 -16.60 0.18
CA ASP A 102 13.20 -15.37 0.96
C ASP A 102 11.80 -14.78 1.25
N LYS A 103 11.61 -14.23 2.45
CA LYS A 103 10.43 -13.46 2.86
C LYS A 103 10.55 -12.00 2.42
N ILE A 104 9.43 -11.36 2.06
CA ILE A 104 9.41 -9.94 1.64
C ILE A 104 8.51 -9.14 2.57
N CYS A 105 9.08 -8.10 3.20
CA CYS A 105 8.36 -7.15 4.03
C CYS A 105 8.49 -5.73 3.47
N ILE A 106 7.37 -5.03 3.31
CA ILE A 106 7.35 -3.69 2.70
C ILE A 106 6.65 -2.70 3.63
N PHE A 107 7.29 -1.56 3.87
CA PHE A 107 6.78 -0.48 4.69
C PHE A 107 6.74 0.83 3.93
N GLY A 108 5.76 1.68 4.24
CA GLY A 108 5.81 3.05 3.75
C GLY A 108 4.85 4.01 4.42
N PHE A 109 5.16 5.30 4.31
CA PHE A 109 4.34 6.38 4.84
C PHE A 109 3.84 7.30 3.73
N SER A 110 2.60 7.77 3.81
CA SER A 110 2.05 8.80 2.92
C SER A 110 2.09 8.39 1.45
N ARG A 111 2.84 9.12 0.63
CA ARG A 111 3.14 8.82 -0.77
C ARG A 111 4.15 7.68 -0.94
N GLY A 112 5.03 7.46 0.03
CA GLY A 112 5.85 6.25 0.15
C GLY A 112 5.00 5.00 0.39
N ALA A 113 3.90 5.11 1.16
CA ALA A 113 2.94 4.02 1.30
C ALA A 113 2.25 3.67 -0.03
N TYR A 114 1.95 4.67 -0.87
CA TYR A 114 1.43 4.44 -2.21
C TYR A 114 2.47 3.73 -3.10
N THR A 115 3.75 4.10 -2.98
CA THR A 115 4.87 3.44 -3.66
C THR A 115 5.00 1.97 -3.23
N ALA A 116 4.94 1.69 -1.93
CA ALA A 116 4.96 0.33 -1.39
C ALA A 116 3.83 -0.54 -1.95
N ARG A 117 2.61 0.01 -1.99
CA ARG A 117 1.43 -0.65 -2.57
C ARG A 117 1.57 -0.87 -4.09
N ALA A 118 2.09 0.11 -4.82
CA ALA A 118 2.34 0.00 -6.26
C ALA A 118 3.40 -1.05 -6.59
N LEU A 119 4.46 -1.14 -5.79
CA LEU A 119 5.44 -2.23 -5.87
C LEU A 119 4.75 -3.59 -5.64
N GLY A 120 3.87 -3.68 -4.64
CA GLY A 120 3.07 -4.88 -4.42
C GLY A 120 2.22 -5.27 -5.63
N GLY A 121 1.53 -4.30 -6.23
CA GLY A 121 0.73 -4.50 -7.45
C GLY A 121 1.56 -4.93 -8.67
N LEU A 122 2.76 -4.35 -8.83
CA LEU A 122 3.71 -4.72 -9.88
C LEU A 122 4.16 -6.18 -9.73
N LEU A 123 4.55 -6.59 -8.52
CA LEU A 123 4.95 -7.97 -8.21
C LEU A 123 3.79 -8.96 -8.42
N TYR A 124 2.57 -8.57 -8.05
CA TYR A 124 1.38 -9.40 -8.26
C TYR A 124 1.09 -9.62 -9.74
N LYS A 125 0.98 -8.53 -10.50
CA LYS A 125 0.50 -8.55 -11.88
C LYS A 125 1.56 -9.06 -12.85
N VAL A 126 2.79 -8.54 -12.75
CA VAL A 126 3.87 -8.81 -13.72
C VAL A 126 4.79 -9.93 -13.21
N GLY A 127 4.99 -10.04 -11.90
CA GLY A 127 5.98 -10.95 -11.32
C GLY A 127 7.37 -10.31 -11.19
N LEU A 128 8.29 -11.07 -10.58
CA LEU A 128 9.66 -10.64 -10.34
C LEU A 128 10.60 -11.19 -11.42
N LEU A 129 11.33 -10.31 -12.09
CA LEU A 129 12.33 -10.68 -13.09
C LEU A 129 13.52 -11.45 -12.45
N PRO A 130 14.21 -12.30 -13.21
CA PRO A 130 15.50 -12.84 -12.85
C PRO A 130 16.53 -11.74 -12.61
N ARG A 131 17.53 -12.09 -11.80
CA ARG A 131 18.69 -11.24 -11.56
C ARG A 131 19.31 -10.78 -12.89
N ASP A 132 19.77 -9.54 -12.91
CA ASP A 132 20.48 -8.90 -14.03
C ASP A 132 19.68 -8.64 -15.32
N ASN A 133 18.37 -8.91 -15.32
CA ASN A 133 17.53 -8.68 -16.50
C ASN A 133 17.02 -7.22 -16.63
N PHE A 134 17.92 -6.25 -16.44
CA PHE A 134 17.58 -4.82 -16.37
C PHE A 134 16.89 -4.29 -17.63
N SER A 135 17.24 -4.81 -18.80
CA SER A 135 16.63 -4.42 -20.09
C SER A 135 15.12 -4.67 -20.13
N GLN A 136 14.60 -5.58 -19.32
CA GLN A 136 13.17 -5.90 -19.25
C GLN A 136 12.40 -5.05 -18.24
N VAL A 137 13.08 -4.33 -17.34
CA VAL A 137 12.44 -3.60 -16.23
C VAL A 137 11.49 -2.51 -16.75
N SER A 138 11.88 -1.75 -17.77
CA SER A 138 10.99 -0.73 -18.36
C SER A 138 9.78 -1.34 -19.05
N PHE A 139 9.91 -2.54 -19.64
CA PHE A 139 8.80 -3.23 -20.29
C PHE A 139 7.83 -3.82 -19.26
N ALA A 140 8.36 -4.40 -18.18
CA ALA A 140 7.59 -4.87 -17.04
C ALA A 140 6.70 -3.74 -16.49
N TYR A 141 7.26 -2.55 -16.28
CA TYR A 141 6.50 -1.42 -15.77
C TYR A 141 5.42 -0.91 -16.74
N LYS A 142 5.72 -0.86 -18.05
CA LYS A 142 4.72 -0.52 -19.07
C LYS A 142 3.56 -1.52 -19.10
N MET A 143 3.83 -2.82 -18.93
CA MET A 143 2.80 -3.85 -18.81
C MET A 143 1.97 -3.68 -17.53
N TYR A 144 2.64 -3.32 -16.43
CA TYR A 144 1.97 -3.04 -15.16
C TYR A 144 0.91 -1.96 -15.29
N GLN A 145 1.19 -0.86 -16.01
CA GLN A 145 0.25 0.25 -16.19
C GLN A 145 -0.96 -0.06 -17.09
N ARG A 146 -0.98 -1.17 -17.85
CA ARG A 146 -2.06 -1.48 -18.82
C ARG A 146 -3.15 -2.38 -18.25
N GLU A 147 -4.39 -1.91 -18.21
CA GLU A 147 -5.54 -2.68 -17.71
C GLU A 147 -6.48 -3.21 -18.80
N ASP A 148 -6.20 -2.90 -20.06
CA ASP A 148 -6.99 -3.41 -21.18
C ASP A 148 -6.81 -4.94 -21.35
N LYS A 149 -7.82 -5.61 -21.92
CA LYS A 149 -7.86 -7.08 -22.07
C LYS A 149 -6.60 -7.64 -22.75
N GLU A 150 -6.09 -6.95 -23.75
CA GLU A 150 -4.87 -7.36 -24.44
C GLU A 150 -3.63 -7.13 -23.57
N GLY A 151 -3.57 -6.02 -22.83
CA GLY A 151 -2.56 -5.75 -21.81
C GLY A 151 -2.49 -6.86 -20.75
N LEU A 152 -3.64 -7.31 -20.23
CA LEU A 152 -3.71 -8.42 -19.27
C LEU A 152 -3.22 -9.75 -19.88
N ARG A 153 -3.63 -10.06 -21.11
CA ARG A 153 -3.18 -11.25 -21.84
C ARG A 153 -1.67 -11.26 -22.06
N LEU A 154 -1.12 -10.14 -22.53
CA LEU A 154 0.31 -9.97 -22.74
C LEU A 154 1.09 -10.04 -21.42
N CYS A 155 0.55 -9.46 -20.36
CA CYS A 155 1.15 -9.51 -19.02
C CYS A 155 1.22 -10.95 -18.49
N SER A 156 0.16 -11.75 -18.64
CA SER A 156 0.18 -13.19 -18.29
C SER A 156 1.28 -13.94 -19.03
N GLY A 157 1.40 -13.75 -20.34
CA GLY A 157 2.45 -14.36 -21.14
C GLY A 157 3.85 -13.90 -20.71
N PHE A 158 4.04 -12.59 -20.51
CA PHE A 158 5.30 -12.02 -20.04
C PHE A 158 5.71 -12.60 -18.67
N LYS A 159 4.76 -12.68 -17.73
CA LYS A 159 4.99 -13.26 -16.41
C LYS A 159 5.42 -14.72 -16.52
N GLN A 160 4.74 -15.52 -17.34
CA GLN A 160 5.07 -16.93 -17.57
C GLN A 160 6.44 -17.12 -18.23
N THR A 161 6.81 -16.25 -19.17
CA THR A 161 8.07 -16.37 -19.92
C THR A 161 9.27 -15.88 -19.11
N TYR A 162 9.16 -14.72 -18.46
CA TYR A 162 10.31 -14.01 -17.93
C TYR A 162 10.34 -13.90 -16.42
N CYS A 163 9.23 -14.11 -15.71
CA CYS A 163 9.16 -13.76 -14.30
C CYS A 163 8.93 -14.99 -13.41
N ARG A 164 9.24 -14.83 -12.13
CA ARG A 164 8.81 -15.72 -11.07
C ARG A 164 7.72 -15.05 -10.23
N SER A 165 6.81 -15.84 -9.69
CA SER A 165 5.84 -15.34 -8.71
C SER A 165 6.50 -15.25 -7.33
N VAL A 166 6.28 -14.14 -6.64
CA VAL A 166 6.70 -13.94 -5.25
C VAL A 166 5.50 -13.52 -4.41
N LYS A 167 5.57 -13.79 -3.11
CA LYS A 167 4.58 -13.34 -2.13
C LYS A 167 5.21 -12.26 -1.24
N ILE A 168 4.36 -11.42 -0.68
CA ILE A 168 4.73 -10.39 0.29
C ILE A 168 4.19 -10.86 1.64
N ASP A 169 5.08 -11.17 2.56
CA ASP A 169 4.72 -11.70 3.87
C ASP A 169 4.06 -10.63 4.74
N PHE A 170 4.54 -9.39 4.66
CA PHE A 170 3.99 -8.27 5.42
C PHE A 170 4.05 -6.96 4.64
N MET A 171 2.94 -6.22 4.64
CA MET A 171 2.89 -4.84 4.16
C MET A 171 2.30 -3.92 5.24
N GLY A 172 3.14 -3.05 5.80
CA GLY A 172 2.76 -2.09 6.84
C GLY A 172 2.83 -0.67 6.33
N VAL A 173 1.70 0.06 6.35
CA VAL A 173 1.65 1.43 5.84
C VAL A 173 1.07 2.42 6.84
N TRP A 174 1.60 3.64 6.82
CA TRP A 174 1.05 4.77 7.56
C TRP A 174 0.39 5.76 6.60
N ASP A 175 -0.88 6.04 6.86
CA ASP A 175 -1.72 7.09 6.30
C ASP A 175 -1.53 7.32 4.79
N THR A 176 -1.78 6.29 4.00
CA THR A 176 -1.60 6.33 2.54
C THR A 176 -2.43 7.45 1.92
N VAL A 177 -1.79 8.34 1.16
CA VAL A 177 -2.47 9.38 0.39
C VAL A 177 -2.21 9.18 -1.10
N ALA A 178 -3.28 9.08 -1.89
CA ALA A 178 -3.19 8.93 -3.34
C ALA A 178 -3.19 10.32 -3.99
N SER A 179 -2.02 10.80 -4.40
CA SER A 179 -1.89 12.08 -5.11
C SER A 179 -2.10 11.95 -6.63
N VAL A 180 -1.74 10.78 -7.18
CA VAL A 180 -1.66 10.53 -8.62
C VAL A 180 -3.03 10.56 -9.31
N GLY A 181 -4.05 9.93 -8.71
CA GLY A 181 -5.40 9.89 -9.28
C GLY A 181 -6.05 11.28 -9.45
N ILE A 182 -5.64 12.26 -8.65
CA ILE A 182 -6.17 13.63 -8.69
C ILE A 182 -5.49 14.47 -9.79
N ILE A 183 -4.26 14.15 -10.17
CA ILE A 183 -3.45 14.93 -11.14
C ILE A 183 -3.38 14.25 -12.51
N SER A 184 -3.19 12.92 -12.56
CA SER A 184 -3.01 12.17 -13.82
C SER A 184 -4.26 11.39 -14.26
N GLY A 185 -5.30 11.33 -13.41
CA GLY A 185 -6.55 10.61 -13.71
C GLY A 185 -6.38 9.09 -13.87
N ARG A 186 -5.23 8.53 -13.48
CA ARG A 186 -4.95 7.09 -13.51
C ARG A 186 -4.33 6.64 -12.20
N THR A 187 -4.99 5.71 -11.52
CA THR A 187 -4.41 4.97 -10.40
C THR A 187 -3.60 3.79 -10.95
N LEU A 188 -2.53 3.42 -10.25
CA LEU A 188 -1.77 2.22 -10.61
C LEU A 188 -2.56 0.96 -10.19
N PRO A 189 -2.55 -0.12 -11.00
CA PRO A 189 -3.37 -1.29 -10.74
C PRO A 189 -2.97 -2.01 -9.45
N PHE A 190 -3.94 -2.65 -8.77
CA PHE A 190 -3.72 -3.49 -7.58
C PHE A 190 -3.02 -2.79 -6.41
N THR A 191 -3.10 -1.45 -6.33
CA THR A 191 -2.56 -0.66 -5.21
C THR A 191 -3.42 -0.71 -3.95
N ASN A 192 -4.66 -1.21 -4.06
CA ASN A 192 -5.62 -1.26 -2.96
C ASN A 192 -6.21 -2.66 -2.74
N SER A 193 -5.91 -3.63 -3.60
CA SER A 193 -6.33 -5.03 -3.45
C SER A 193 -5.36 -5.94 -4.19
N ASN A 194 -4.83 -6.93 -3.49
CA ASN A 194 -3.78 -7.81 -3.99
C ASN A 194 -3.65 -9.05 -3.09
N SER A 195 -3.87 -10.25 -3.65
CA SER A 195 -3.77 -11.54 -2.95
C SER A 195 -2.36 -12.12 -2.87
N SER A 196 -1.34 -11.41 -3.37
CA SER A 196 0.07 -11.76 -3.10
C SER A 196 0.56 -11.26 -1.75
N ILE A 197 -0.15 -10.34 -1.11
CA ILE A 197 0.15 -9.88 0.24
C ILE A 197 -0.54 -10.81 1.22
N LYS A 198 0.20 -11.39 2.16
CA LYS A 198 -0.32 -12.26 3.21
C LYS A 198 -0.96 -11.45 4.33
N THR A 199 -0.18 -10.53 4.92
CA THR A 199 -0.62 -9.67 6.01
C THR A 199 -0.49 -8.20 5.62
N PHE A 200 -1.57 -7.44 5.77
CA PHE A 200 -1.64 -6.01 5.48
C PHE A 200 -2.09 -5.21 6.70
N ARG A 201 -1.36 -4.13 7.00
CA ARG A 201 -1.63 -3.22 8.12
C ARG A 201 -1.60 -1.77 7.66
N HIS A 202 -2.60 -0.99 8.07
CA HIS A 202 -2.71 0.41 7.72
C HIS A 202 -3.09 1.25 8.94
N ALA A 203 -2.16 2.09 9.39
CA ALA A 203 -2.43 3.08 10.43
C ALA A 203 -2.97 4.37 9.79
N LEU A 204 -4.15 4.81 10.21
CA LEU A 204 -4.88 5.94 9.62
C LEU A 204 -5.05 7.09 10.61
N SER A 205 -4.96 8.32 10.13
CA SER A 205 -5.17 9.53 10.94
C SER A 205 -6.66 9.90 11.07
N LEU A 206 -7.10 10.15 12.32
CA LEU A 206 -8.45 10.65 12.63
C LEU A 206 -8.62 12.16 12.43
N ASP A 207 -7.55 12.95 12.59
CA ASP A 207 -7.64 14.41 12.61
C ASP A 207 -7.18 15.11 11.33
N GLU A 208 -6.55 14.39 10.41
CA GLU A 208 -6.13 14.97 9.13
C GLU A 208 -7.34 15.40 8.29
N HIS A 209 -7.30 16.63 7.78
CA HIS A 209 -8.44 17.27 7.15
C HIS A 209 -8.06 18.24 6.01
N ARG A 210 -6.83 18.16 5.49
CA ARG A 210 -6.42 18.84 4.25
C ARG A 210 -7.02 18.14 3.03
N ALA A 211 -7.50 18.93 2.07
CA ALA A 211 -8.21 18.48 0.89
C ALA A 211 -7.43 17.45 0.03
N LYS A 212 -6.10 17.54 0.04
CA LYS A 212 -5.18 16.67 -0.73
C LYS A 212 -4.65 15.47 0.06
N PHE A 213 -4.98 15.35 1.35
CA PHE A 213 -4.53 14.27 2.24
C PHE A 213 -5.66 13.30 2.56
N ARG A 214 -6.42 12.93 1.54
CA ARG A 214 -7.50 11.95 1.67
C ARG A 214 -6.92 10.54 1.83
N PRO A 215 -7.45 9.74 2.77
CA PRO A 215 -6.95 8.40 3.00
C PRO A 215 -7.30 7.51 1.81
N ASN A 216 -6.31 6.80 1.28
CA ASN A 216 -6.50 5.71 0.33
C ASN A 216 -6.64 4.40 1.13
N ASN A 217 -7.89 3.97 1.34
CA ASN A 217 -8.18 2.76 2.10
C ASN A 217 -7.88 1.51 1.28
N TYR A 218 -7.52 0.44 1.95
CA TYR A 218 -7.20 -0.83 1.31
C TYR A 218 -8.46 -1.68 1.19
N HIS A 219 -8.92 -1.86 -0.06
CA HIS A 219 -10.11 -2.58 -0.49
C HIS A 219 -11.35 -2.41 0.41
N ARG A 220 -12.21 -1.47 0.05
CA ARG A 220 -13.59 -1.47 0.51
C ARG A 220 -14.37 -2.48 -0.33
N ILE A 221 -15.02 -3.46 0.30
CA ILE A 221 -16.01 -4.28 -0.40
C ILE A 221 -17.05 -3.31 -0.97
N PRO A 222 -17.22 -3.23 -2.29
CA PRO A 222 -18.19 -2.32 -2.88
C PRO A 222 -19.59 -2.67 -2.35
N ARG A 223 -20.33 -1.69 -1.84
CA ARG A 223 -21.74 -1.92 -1.43
C ARG A 223 -22.61 -2.34 -2.61
N SER A 224 -22.21 -1.99 -3.84
CA SER A 224 -22.87 -2.35 -5.09
C SER A 224 -22.02 -3.32 -5.91
N LYS A 225 -22.65 -4.36 -6.47
CA LYS A 225 -22.01 -5.29 -7.41
C LYS A 225 -21.83 -4.71 -8.82
N LYS A 226 -22.34 -3.50 -9.11
CA LYS A 226 -22.28 -2.89 -10.44
C LYS A 226 -21.01 -2.04 -10.58
N PRO A 227 -20.15 -2.29 -11.58
CA PRO A 227 -18.97 -1.48 -11.79
C PRO A 227 -19.31 -0.02 -12.02
N SER A 228 -18.57 0.86 -11.35
CA SER A 228 -18.66 2.29 -11.60
C SER A 228 -17.40 2.81 -12.26
N LYS A 229 -17.55 3.53 -13.37
CA LYS A 229 -16.48 4.31 -14.00
C LYS A 229 -15.94 5.42 -13.09
N ASN A 230 -16.70 5.79 -12.07
CA ASN A 230 -16.37 6.85 -11.12
C ASN A 230 -15.74 6.31 -9.83
N ASP A 231 -15.50 5.01 -9.73
CA ASP A 231 -14.73 4.42 -8.63
C ASP A 231 -13.26 4.90 -8.75
N PRO A 232 -12.78 5.77 -7.84
CA PRO A 232 -11.43 6.33 -7.89
C PRO A 232 -10.34 5.25 -7.74
N ASP A 233 -10.71 4.12 -7.15
CA ASP A 233 -9.84 3.04 -6.75
C ASP A 233 -10.06 1.78 -7.61
N HIS A 234 -11.01 1.82 -8.56
CA HIS A 234 -11.39 0.70 -9.43
C HIS A 234 -11.67 -0.62 -8.69
N THR A 235 -12.08 -0.53 -7.41
CA THR A 235 -12.37 -1.69 -6.54
C THR A 235 -13.60 -2.49 -6.94
N THR A 236 -14.50 -1.88 -7.72
CA THR A 236 -15.76 -2.53 -8.13
C THR A 236 -15.53 -3.47 -9.33
N PRO A 237 -15.88 -4.77 -9.23
CA PRO A 237 -15.68 -5.72 -10.33
C PRO A 237 -16.35 -5.24 -11.61
N SER A 238 -15.58 -5.08 -12.69
CA SER A 238 -16.10 -4.81 -14.03
C SER A 238 -16.97 -5.99 -14.49
N GLU A 239 -18.09 -5.74 -15.20
CA GLU A 239 -18.88 -6.80 -15.85
C GLU A 239 -18.03 -7.62 -16.84
N MET A 240 -16.89 -7.07 -17.28
CA MET A 240 -15.88 -7.80 -18.05
C MET A 240 -15.14 -8.90 -17.27
N HIS A 241 -15.22 -8.93 -15.93
CA HIS A 241 -14.61 -9.95 -15.07
C HIS A 241 -15.55 -11.14 -14.76
N VAL A 242 -16.81 -11.12 -15.19
CA VAL A 242 -17.76 -12.21 -14.92
C VAL A 242 -18.41 -12.69 -16.22
N GLN A 243 -17.63 -13.32 -17.09
CA GLN A 243 -18.18 -14.37 -17.95
C GLN A 243 -17.67 -15.72 -17.46
N ILE A 244 -18.23 -16.14 -16.32
CA ILE A 244 -18.31 -17.56 -15.97
C ILE A 244 -18.92 -18.25 -17.19
N GLY A 245 -18.16 -19.17 -17.79
CA GLY A 245 -18.64 -20.02 -18.86
C GLY A 245 -19.92 -20.71 -18.39
N LYS A 246 -21.07 -20.21 -18.83
CA LYS A 246 -22.31 -20.97 -18.77
C LYS A 246 -22.07 -22.19 -19.62
N THR A 247 -21.84 -23.32 -18.98
CA THR A 247 -21.91 -24.65 -19.57
C THR A 247 -23.28 -24.75 -20.24
N ARG A 248 -23.31 -24.52 -21.55
CA ARG A 248 -24.45 -24.87 -22.39
C ARG A 248 -24.47 -26.39 -22.39
N ASN A 249 -25.38 -26.99 -21.62
CA ASN A 249 -25.80 -28.37 -21.82
C ASN A 249 -26.45 -28.45 -23.21
N SER A 250 -25.64 -28.76 -24.22
CA SER A 250 -26.08 -29.10 -25.56
C SER A 250 -26.17 -30.62 -25.63
N THR A 251 -27.39 -31.13 -25.53
CA THR A 251 -27.75 -32.49 -25.88
C THR A 251 -27.31 -32.79 -27.31
N THR A 252 -26.41 -33.76 -27.46
CA THR A 252 -26.04 -34.32 -28.76
C THR A 252 -27.22 -35.09 -29.34
N LYS A 253 -27.64 -34.74 -30.56
CA LYS A 253 -28.26 -35.69 -31.49
C LYS A 253 -27.37 -35.80 -32.72
N ASP A 254 -27.06 -37.05 -32.97
CA ASP A 254 -26.27 -37.62 -34.05
C ASP A 254 -26.90 -37.36 -35.43
N ASN A 255 -26.03 -37.25 -36.45
CA ASN A 255 -26.19 -37.86 -37.78
C ASN A 255 -25.24 -37.24 -38.82
N GLY A 256 -24.35 -38.07 -39.37
CA GLY A 256 -24.29 -38.25 -40.83
C GLY A 256 -23.14 -37.60 -41.62
N VAL A 257 -22.03 -38.35 -41.82
CA VAL A 257 -21.38 -38.73 -43.11
C VAL A 257 -21.28 -37.62 -44.20
N VAL A 258 -20.12 -37.18 -44.76
CA VAL A 258 -19.10 -37.82 -45.64
C VAL A 258 -17.92 -36.83 -45.82
N SER A 259 -16.66 -37.29 -45.90
CA SER A 259 -15.45 -36.54 -46.37
C SER A 259 -15.09 -36.92 -47.83
N PRO A 260 -14.30 -36.14 -48.63
CA PRO A 260 -12.82 -36.12 -48.48
C PRO A 260 -12.07 -34.80 -48.87
N VAL A 261 -11.22 -34.27 -47.96
CA VAL A 261 -9.72 -34.20 -47.95
C VAL A 261 -8.94 -34.19 -49.30
N PRO A 262 -7.70 -33.63 -49.49
CA PRO A 262 -6.92 -32.55 -48.82
C PRO A 262 -6.17 -31.57 -49.79
N ASP A 263 -5.49 -30.56 -49.24
CA ASP A 263 -4.07 -30.29 -49.53
C ASP A 263 -3.40 -29.70 -48.26
N GLU A 264 -2.61 -30.54 -47.58
CA GLU A 264 -1.65 -30.28 -46.47
C GLU A 264 -0.24 -29.96 -47.06
N PRO A 265 0.87 -29.63 -46.34
CA PRO A 265 1.15 -29.75 -44.88
C PRO A 265 1.89 -28.54 -44.24
N GLY A 266 2.09 -28.42 -42.92
CA GLY A 266 1.91 -29.41 -41.88
C GLY A 266 2.01 -28.86 -40.46
N GLU A 267 1.41 -29.65 -39.59
CA GLU A 267 1.23 -29.50 -38.15
C GLU A 267 2.54 -29.57 -37.35
N PHE A 268 2.67 -28.70 -36.34
CA PHE A 268 3.29 -29.07 -35.07
C PHE A 268 2.18 -29.27 -34.03
N ALA A 269 1.89 -30.56 -33.80
CA ALA A 269 1.29 -31.17 -32.62
C ALA A 269 0.44 -30.28 -31.69
N LYS A 270 -0.89 -30.37 -31.84
CA LYS A 270 -1.83 -30.20 -30.72
C LYS A 270 -1.61 -31.33 -29.72
N GLN A 271 -0.71 -31.11 -28.76
CA GLN A 271 -0.73 -31.87 -27.51
C GLN A 271 -1.68 -31.20 -26.53
N THR A 272 -2.71 -31.95 -26.20
CA THR A 272 -3.59 -31.80 -25.05
C THR A 272 -2.84 -31.36 -23.79
N GLY A 273 -3.02 -30.11 -23.40
CA GLY A 273 -2.65 -29.58 -22.10
C GLY A 273 -3.84 -28.82 -21.55
N LYS A 274 -4.34 -29.23 -20.38
CA LYS A 274 -5.32 -28.49 -19.58
C LYS A 274 -5.03 -26.99 -19.69
N SER A 275 -6.01 -26.20 -20.12
CA SER A 275 -5.94 -24.75 -20.07
C SER A 275 -5.54 -24.34 -18.66
N ALA A 276 -4.30 -23.87 -18.49
CA ALA A 276 -3.92 -23.13 -17.30
C ALA A 276 -4.86 -21.92 -17.26
N GLY A 277 -5.85 -21.99 -16.38
CA GLY A 277 -6.77 -20.88 -16.14
C GLY A 277 -5.96 -19.63 -15.86
N THR A 278 -6.36 -18.53 -16.48
CA THR A 278 -5.77 -17.20 -16.29
C THR A 278 -5.90 -16.79 -14.82
N ALA A 279 -4.86 -17.05 -14.02
CA ALA A 279 -4.82 -16.74 -12.59
C ALA A 279 -4.79 -15.22 -12.26
N LEU A 280 -4.99 -14.35 -13.25
CA LEU A 280 -5.06 -12.89 -13.07
C LEU A 280 -6.51 -12.37 -12.93
N ASP A 281 -7.52 -13.25 -13.08
CA ASP A 281 -8.93 -12.82 -13.18
C ASP A 281 -9.65 -12.65 -11.82
N GLU A 282 -8.96 -12.79 -10.68
CA GLU A 282 -9.53 -12.43 -9.38
C GLU A 282 -8.60 -11.48 -8.61
N ALA A 283 -8.98 -10.20 -8.54
CA ALA A 283 -8.46 -9.29 -7.54
C ALA A 283 -8.93 -9.79 -6.16
N GLY A 284 -8.05 -10.46 -5.43
CA GLY A 284 -8.32 -10.98 -4.08
C GLY A 284 -7.82 -10.02 -3.00
N LEU A 285 -8.36 -10.20 -1.80
CA LEU A 285 -7.84 -9.59 -0.57
C LEU A 285 -6.61 -10.36 -0.06
N PRO A 286 -5.70 -9.69 0.68
CA PRO A 286 -4.78 -10.37 1.58
C PRO A 286 -5.52 -11.30 2.53
N ASP A 287 -4.83 -12.31 3.01
CA ASP A 287 -5.38 -13.27 3.98
C ASP A 287 -5.76 -12.57 5.30
N ASP A 288 -5.04 -11.51 5.67
CA ASP A 288 -5.29 -10.73 6.87
C ASP A 288 -5.09 -9.22 6.64
N VAL A 289 -6.19 -8.46 6.68
CA VAL A 289 -6.23 -6.99 6.48
C VAL A 289 -6.72 -6.28 7.73
N GLN A 290 -5.94 -5.33 8.23
CA GLN A 290 -6.37 -4.41 9.27
C GLN A 290 -6.07 -2.96 8.93
N GLU A 291 -7.11 -2.12 9.02
CA GLU A 291 -7.00 -0.67 8.99
C GLU A 291 -7.42 -0.14 10.36
N VAL A 292 -6.50 0.53 11.07
CA VAL A 292 -6.69 1.01 12.43
C VAL A 292 -6.50 2.52 12.46
N TRP A 293 -7.43 3.24 13.10
CA TRP A 293 -7.42 4.69 13.19
C TRP A 293 -6.80 5.16 14.51
N PHE A 294 -5.94 6.15 14.42
CA PHE A 294 -5.15 6.74 15.50
C PHE A 294 -5.48 8.23 15.64
N VAL A 295 -5.29 8.75 16.87
CA VAL A 295 -5.38 10.19 17.16
C VAL A 295 -4.31 10.95 16.38
N GLY A 296 -4.65 12.17 15.94
CA GLY A 296 -3.71 13.11 15.34
C GLY A 296 -3.86 13.23 13.85
N CYS A 297 -3.14 14.20 13.26
CA CYS A 297 -3.07 14.47 11.82
C CYS A 297 -2.07 13.54 11.12
N HIS A 298 -1.79 13.78 9.84
CA HIS A 298 -0.97 12.91 8.99
C HIS A 298 0.40 12.55 9.59
N SER A 299 1.16 13.55 10.05
CA SER A 299 2.48 13.35 10.66
C SER A 299 2.41 12.92 12.13
N ASP A 300 1.26 13.04 12.78
CA ASP A 300 1.04 12.47 14.12
C ASP A 300 0.85 10.95 14.07
N VAL A 301 0.56 10.38 12.89
CA VAL A 301 0.49 8.93 12.67
C VAL A 301 1.71 8.43 11.91
N GLY A 302 2.18 9.18 10.91
CA GLY A 302 3.35 8.80 10.12
C GLY A 302 4.70 9.15 10.73
N GLY A 303 4.74 9.99 11.77
CA GLY A 303 5.96 10.62 12.27
C GLY A 303 6.34 11.90 11.52
N GLY A 304 7.35 12.60 12.02
CA GLY A 304 7.83 13.89 11.50
C GLY A 304 7.00 15.12 11.87
N ALA A 305 6.21 15.05 12.95
CA ALA A 305 5.48 16.21 13.47
C ALA A 305 6.26 17.02 14.53
N VAL A 306 7.29 16.39 15.13
CA VAL A 306 8.08 16.90 16.25
C VAL A 306 9.52 16.41 16.14
N SER A 307 10.44 17.07 16.83
CA SER A 307 11.84 16.66 16.93
C SER A 307 12.03 15.27 17.53
N ASN A 308 13.10 14.59 17.14
CA ASN A 308 13.48 13.25 17.64
C ASN A 308 13.69 13.21 19.16
N ASP A 309 14.06 14.34 19.77
CA ASP A 309 14.30 14.45 21.22
C ASP A 309 13.01 14.67 22.02
N THR A 310 11.86 14.77 21.35
CA THR A 310 10.57 14.95 22.02
C THR A 310 10.15 13.64 22.71
N PRO A 311 9.98 13.64 24.04
CA PRO A 311 9.80 12.40 24.81
C PRO A 311 8.46 11.71 24.53
N HIS A 312 7.40 12.48 24.26
CA HIS A 312 6.07 11.96 24.00
C HIS A 312 5.51 12.48 22.68
N SER A 313 5.07 11.56 21.83
CA SER A 313 4.56 11.87 20.50
C SER A 313 3.47 10.89 20.11
N LEU A 314 2.38 11.41 19.52
CA LEU A 314 1.30 10.58 18.98
C LEU A 314 1.80 9.52 17.98
N ALA A 315 2.86 9.84 17.24
CA ALA A 315 3.41 8.95 16.22
C ALA A 315 4.00 7.67 16.81
N ASN A 316 4.50 7.73 18.05
CA ASN A 316 5.09 6.57 18.73
C ASN A 316 4.07 5.45 18.91
N ILE A 317 2.81 5.77 19.20
CA ILE A 317 1.71 4.79 19.37
C ILE A 317 1.60 3.89 18.12
N SER A 318 1.48 4.52 16.96
CA SER A 318 1.32 3.79 15.69
C SER A 318 2.61 3.10 15.21
N LEU A 319 3.79 3.56 15.64
CA LEU A 319 5.05 2.85 15.42
C LEU A 319 5.08 1.55 16.21
N ARG A 320 4.82 1.62 17.53
CA ARG A 320 4.81 0.46 18.42
C ARG A 320 3.74 -0.55 17.98
N TRP A 321 2.56 -0.09 17.60
CA TRP A 321 1.52 -0.94 16.99
C TRP A 321 2.03 -1.65 15.72
N MET A 322 2.65 -0.94 14.78
CA MET A 322 3.13 -1.54 13.52
C MET A 322 4.22 -2.59 13.76
N VAL A 323 5.15 -2.33 14.68
CA VAL A 323 6.21 -3.29 15.07
C VAL A 323 5.58 -4.57 15.62
N ARG A 324 4.61 -4.45 16.54
CA ARG A 324 3.91 -5.61 17.09
C ARG A 324 3.13 -6.39 16.05
N GLU A 325 2.43 -5.72 15.15
CA GLU A 325 1.72 -6.43 14.09
C GLU A 325 2.69 -7.17 13.15
N ALA A 326 3.89 -6.65 12.92
CA ALA A 326 4.92 -7.35 12.17
C ALA A 326 5.47 -8.58 12.93
N ILE A 327 5.63 -8.48 14.25
CA ILE A 327 6.02 -9.60 15.13
C ILE A 327 4.92 -10.68 15.14
N LYS A 328 3.66 -10.30 15.40
CA LYS A 328 2.48 -11.18 15.39
C LYS A 328 2.32 -11.94 14.08
N ALA A 329 2.67 -11.31 12.96
CA ALA A 329 2.58 -11.91 11.64
C ALA A 329 3.66 -12.99 11.37
N ASP A 330 4.69 -13.09 12.22
CA ASP A 330 5.85 -13.98 12.05
C ASP A 330 6.47 -13.86 10.63
N CYS A 331 6.61 -12.60 10.19
CA CYS A 331 7.10 -12.28 8.85
C CYS A 331 8.63 -12.39 8.69
N GLY A 332 9.34 -12.84 9.74
CA GLY A 332 10.78 -13.11 9.73
C GLY A 332 11.70 -11.90 9.85
N ILE A 333 11.16 -10.70 10.10
CA ILE A 333 11.98 -9.50 10.36
C ILE A 333 12.88 -9.75 11.57
N GLN A 334 14.15 -9.41 11.41
CA GLN A 334 15.15 -9.41 12.46
C GLN A 334 15.33 -7.99 12.99
N PHE A 335 15.05 -7.79 14.27
CA PHE A 335 15.26 -6.52 14.96
C PHE A 335 16.64 -6.48 15.63
N ASP A 336 17.14 -5.27 15.85
CA ASP A 336 18.36 -4.99 16.60
C ASP A 336 17.99 -4.80 18.08
N ASP A 337 18.47 -5.72 18.94
CA ASP A 337 18.11 -5.76 20.35
C ASP A 337 18.47 -4.46 21.09
N ASP A 338 19.65 -3.88 20.79
CA ASP A 338 20.08 -2.62 21.41
C ASP A 338 19.19 -1.45 20.96
N ALA A 339 18.73 -1.46 19.71
CA ALA A 339 17.80 -0.46 19.18
C ALA A 339 16.41 -0.59 19.81
N LEU A 340 15.92 -1.81 20.02
CA LEU A 340 14.66 -2.05 20.72
C LEU A 340 14.72 -1.58 22.18
N ILE A 341 15.81 -1.87 22.88
CA ILE A 341 16.03 -1.39 24.25
C ILE A 341 16.03 0.15 24.29
N ARG A 342 16.74 0.81 23.39
CA ARG A 342 16.73 2.29 23.30
C ARG A 342 15.34 2.85 23.01
N ALA A 343 14.53 2.13 22.23
CA ALA A 343 13.15 2.52 21.90
C ALA A 343 12.12 2.08 22.96
N SER A 344 12.54 1.36 24.01
CA SER A 344 11.65 0.75 25.01
C SER A 344 10.56 -0.12 24.39
N LEU A 345 10.95 -0.93 23.39
CA LEU A 345 10.09 -1.88 22.68
C LEU A 345 10.44 -3.31 23.05
N ASP A 346 9.42 -4.14 23.27
CA ASP A 346 9.57 -5.58 23.49
C ASP A 346 9.24 -6.37 22.21
N LEU A 347 9.78 -7.59 22.12
CA LEU A 347 9.51 -8.54 21.05
C LEU A 347 8.30 -9.44 21.35
N ASP A 348 7.61 -9.23 22.47
CA ASP A 348 6.36 -9.93 22.76
C ASP A 348 5.24 -9.48 21.78
N PRO A 349 4.49 -10.43 21.17
CA PRO A 349 3.29 -10.11 20.41
C PRO A 349 2.29 -9.25 21.16
N GLU A 350 2.17 -9.41 22.48
CA GLU A 350 1.27 -8.62 23.32
C GLU A 350 2.01 -7.44 23.98
N PRO A 351 1.37 -6.27 24.10
CA PRO A 351 2.00 -5.09 24.68
C PRO A 351 2.32 -5.31 26.17
N SER A 352 3.56 -5.00 26.57
CA SER A 352 3.93 -4.97 27.99
C SER A 352 3.23 -3.81 28.71
N GLN A 353 3.10 -3.90 30.04
CA GLN A 353 2.51 -2.81 30.84
C GLN A 353 3.28 -1.49 30.64
N THR A 354 4.61 -1.54 30.55
CA THR A 354 5.45 -0.36 30.29
C THR A 354 5.06 0.33 28.99
N GLU A 355 4.86 -0.43 27.92
CA GLU A 355 4.49 0.17 26.64
C GLU A 355 3.05 0.69 26.63
N ILE A 356 2.13 0.05 27.37
CA ILE A 356 0.77 0.57 27.58
C ILE A 356 0.82 1.91 28.33
N ASP A 357 1.68 2.03 29.35
CA ASP A 357 1.85 3.28 30.09
C ASP A 357 2.50 4.37 29.22
N MET A 358 3.41 4.00 28.31
CA MET A 358 3.96 4.91 27.30
C MET A 358 2.89 5.34 26.29
N ASP A 359 2.06 4.42 25.81
CA ASP A 359 0.90 4.71 24.95
C ASP A 359 -0.03 5.74 25.60
N ASP A 360 -0.29 5.58 26.90
CA ASP A 360 -1.18 6.47 27.63
C ASP A 360 -0.59 7.87 27.78
N GLN A 361 0.74 7.99 27.92
CA GLN A 361 1.45 9.29 27.94
C GLN A 361 1.48 9.93 26.55
N ASP A 362 1.87 9.17 25.52
CA ASP A 362 1.89 9.61 24.12
C ASP A 362 0.50 10.07 23.67
N ALA A 363 -0.56 9.37 24.12
CA ALA A 363 -1.95 9.68 23.81
C ALA A 363 -2.43 11.03 24.35
N MET A 364 -1.66 11.70 25.21
CA MET A 364 -1.95 13.05 25.71
C MET A 364 -1.17 14.14 24.99
N ALA A 365 -0.24 13.79 24.09
CA ALA A 365 0.58 14.74 23.36
C ALA A 365 -0.27 15.67 22.44
N PRO A 366 0.22 16.88 22.10
CA PRO A 366 -0.50 17.79 21.21
C PRO A 366 -0.77 17.20 19.81
N ILE A 367 -1.89 17.60 19.20
CA ILE A 367 -2.21 17.29 17.79
C ILE A 367 -1.60 18.37 16.90
N HIS A 368 -0.92 17.96 15.83
CA HIS A 368 -0.21 18.84 14.91
C HIS A 368 -1.01 19.09 13.64
N ASP A 369 -1.99 19.99 13.76
CA ASP A 369 -2.89 20.40 12.67
C ASP A 369 -2.21 21.37 11.70
N GLU A 370 -1.92 20.89 10.50
CA GLU A 370 -1.24 21.63 9.44
C GLU A 370 -2.06 22.81 8.89
N LEU A 371 -3.40 22.73 8.90
CA LEU A 371 -4.27 23.84 8.49
C LEU A 371 -4.26 24.98 9.52
N LYS A 372 -4.00 24.68 10.79
CA LYS A 372 -3.77 25.69 11.83
C LYS A 372 -2.35 26.25 11.80
N LYS A 373 -1.34 25.40 11.64
CA LYS A 373 0.08 25.81 11.61
C LYS A 373 0.39 26.68 10.38
N HIS A 374 -0.02 26.24 9.20
CA HIS A 374 0.34 26.87 7.92
C HIS A 374 -0.90 27.32 7.16
N LYS A 375 -1.31 28.57 7.38
CA LYS A 375 -2.52 29.17 6.78
C LYS A 375 -2.55 29.13 5.24
N ILE A 376 -1.39 28.95 4.58
CA ILE A 376 -1.30 28.80 3.12
C ILE A 376 -2.12 27.61 2.61
N TRP A 377 -2.32 26.56 3.41
CA TRP A 377 -3.14 25.40 3.06
C TRP A 377 -4.59 25.78 2.77
N TRP A 378 -5.12 26.84 3.39
CA TRP A 378 -6.48 27.32 3.13
C TRP A 378 -6.71 27.75 1.68
N LEU A 379 -5.66 28.11 0.94
CA LEU A 379 -5.78 28.36 -0.50
C LEU A 379 -6.26 27.10 -1.24
N LEU A 380 -5.78 25.91 -0.87
CA LEU A 380 -6.25 24.65 -1.46
C LEU A 380 -7.65 24.25 -0.99
N GLU A 381 -8.01 24.62 0.23
CA GLU A 381 -9.34 24.31 0.78
C GLU A 381 -10.48 25.08 0.09
N LEU A 382 -10.14 26.25 -0.48
CA LEU A 382 -11.06 27.13 -1.19
C LEU A 382 -11.10 26.87 -2.70
N ILE A 383 -10.12 26.17 -3.26
CA ILE A 383 -10.14 25.77 -4.67
C ILE A 383 -11.18 24.65 -4.84
N PRO A 384 -12.16 24.81 -5.75
CA PRO A 384 -13.04 23.71 -6.10
C PRO A 384 -12.22 22.54 -6.63
N LEU A 385 -12.35 21.38 -6.01
CA LEU A 385 -11.71 20.15 -6.45
C LEU A 385 -12.79 19.14 -6.81
N HIS A 386 -12.45 18.24 -7.74
CA HIS A 386 -13.28 17.09 -8.00
C HIS A 386 -13.24 16.15 -6.79
N PHE A 387 -14.42 15.86 -6.26
CA PHE A 387 -14.57 14.88 -5.20
C PHE A 387 -15.40 13.71 -5.70
N GLN A 388 -14.93 12.51 -5.36
CA GLN A 388 -15.64 11.26 -5.57
C GLN A 388 -15.97 10.66 -4.22
N TRP A 389 -17.18 10.14 -4.08
CA TRP A 389 -17.61 9.39 -2.91
C TRP A 389 -18.68 8.38 -3.30
N GLN A 390 -18.80 7.34 -2.49
CA GLN A 390 -19.87 6.37 -2.61
C GLN A 390 -21.03 6.78 -1.70
N ASN A 391 -22.26 6.79 -2.23
CA ASN A 391 -23.46 7.03 -1.43
C ASN A 391 -23.92 5.75 -0.70
N GLU A 392 -25.00 5.84 0.10
CA GLU A 392 -25.52 4.71 0.88
C GLU A 392 -25.89 3.49 0.01
N ASP A 393 -26.36 3.73 -1.21
CA ASP A 393 -26.74 2.74 -2.22
C ASP A 393 -25.54 2.09 -2.94
N GLY A 394 -24.32 2.51 -2.64
CA GLY A 394 -23.12 1.99 -3.28
C GLY A 394 -22.78 2.61 -4.64
N GLU A 395 -23.46 3.69 -5.04
CA GLU A 395 -23.18 4.43 -6.27
C GLU A 395 -22.08 5.48 -6.06
N TRP A 396 -21.08 5.49 -6.94
CA TRP A 396 -20.06 6.54 -6.94
C TRP A 396 -20.58 7.82 -7.59
N LYS A 397 -20.63 8.90 -6.82
CA LYS A 397 -20.94 10.26 -7.29
C LYS A 397 -19.65 11.05 -7.48
N LYS A 398 -19.71 12.04 -8.38
CA LYS A 398 -18.65 13.02 -8.62
C LYS A 398 -19.26 14.41 -8.50
N ASP A 399 -18.61 15.29 -7.77
CA ASP A 399 -19.05 16.68 -7.64
C ASP A 399 -17.85 17.62 -7.50
N TRP A 400 -18.09 18.88 -7.81
CA TRP A 400 -17.15 19.97 -7.59
C TRP A 400 -17.59 20.73 -6.35
N SER A 401 -16.77 20.69 -5.30
CA SER A 401 -16.95 21.59 -4.18
C SER A 401 -15.62 22.04 -3.61
N CYS A 402 -15.67 23.04 -2.74
CA CYS A 402 -14.55 23.41 -1.90
C CYS A 402 -14.53 22.48 -0.67
N HIS A 403 -13.35 22.18 -0.15
CA HIS A 403 -13.19 21.21 0.93
C HIS A 403 -13.53 21.81 2.31
N PHE A 404 -13.15 23.06 2.52
CA PHE A 404 -13.35 23.83 3.76
C PHE A 404 -12.79 23.15 5.02
N GLY A 405 -11.71 22.37 4.90
CA GLY A 405 -11.12 21.68 6.04
C GLY A 405 -12.04 20.66 6.71
N ARG A 406 -12.99 20.09 5.96
CA ARG A 406 -13.88 19.02 6.46
C ARG A 406 -13.04 17.81 6.87
N GLY A 407 -13.37 17.21 8.02
CA GLY A 407 -12.73 15.97 8.45
C GLY A 407 -13.02 14.81 7.52
N ARG A 408 -12.25 13.73 7.69
CA ARG A 408 -12.40 12.49 6.91
C ARG A 408 -13.76 11.83 7.18
N ASP A 409 -14.33 11.21 6.16
CA ASP A 409 -15.54 10.40 6.28
C ASP A 409 -15.17 8.91 6.31
N ILE A 410 -15.43 8.26 7.44
CA ILE A 410 -15.12 6.84 7.66
C ILE A 410 -16.34 6.01 7.24
N GLN A 411 -16.25 5.43 6.04
CA GLN A 411 -17.39 4.74 5.41
C GLN A 411 -17.59 3.29 5.90
N THR A 412 -16.62 2.75 6.64
CA THR A 412 -16.67 1.40 7.19
C THR A 412 -17.75 1.31 8.27
N SER A 413 -18.57 0.25 8.23
CA SER A 413 -19.65 0.06 9.21
C SER A 413 -19.14 -0.11 10.64
N THR A 414 -17.96 -0.70 10.80
CA THR A 414 -17.32 -0.99 12.09
C THR A 414 -15.86 -0.54 12.06
N PRO A 415 -15.59 0.76 12.22
CA PRO A 415 -14.22 1.27 12.15
C PRO A 415 -13.42 0.81 13.38
N ARG A 416 -12.17 0.40 13.16
CA ARG A 416 -11.26 -0.04 14.22
C ARG A 416 -10.41 1.14 14.69
N PHE A 417 -10.55 1.54 15.93
CA PHE A 417 -9.78 2.62 16.55
C PHE A 417 -8.74 1.99 17.48
N HIS A 418 -7.57 2.61 17.61
CA HIS A 418 -6.65 2.22 18.67
C HIS A 418 -7.23 2.61 20.03
N ILE A 419 -7.02 1.80 21.08
CA ILE A 419 -7.59 2.01 22.42
C ILE A 419 -7.24 3.39 23.01
N THR A 420 -6.09 3.94 22.64
CA THR A 420 -5.65 5.28 23.07
C THR A 420 -6.59 6.40 22.61
N VAL A 421 -7.35 6.19 21.53
CA VAL A 421 -8.41 7.12 21.09
C VAL A 421 -9.46 7.26 22.19
N GLU A 422 -9.96 6.15 22.71
CA GLU A 422 -10.98 6.14 23.77
C GLU A 422 -10.44 6.81 25.05
N LYS A 423 -9.20 6.46 25.42
CA LYS A 423 -8.54 7.00 26.61
C LYS A 423 -8.40 8.52 26.52
N ARG A 424 -7.97 9.05 25.37
CA ARG A 424 -7.86 10.50 25.15
C ARG A 424 -9.23 11.18 25.16
N MET A 425 -10.25 10.58 24.54
CA MET A 425 -11.62 11.12 24.57
C MET A 425 -12.13 11.26 26.01
N LYS A 426 -11.93 10.25 26.84
CA LYS A 426 -12.33 10.24 28.26
C LYS A 426 -11.51 11.23 29.10
N ALA A 427 -10.20 11.28 28.92
CA ALA A 427 -9.30 12.09 29.75
C ALA A 427 -9.33 13.59 29.40
N MET A 428 -9.46 13.94 28.12
CA MET A 428 -9.31 15.31 27.63
C MET A 428 -10.58 15.92 27.03
N GLY A 429 -11.69 15.16 26.97
CA GLY A 429 -12.88 15.59 26.21
C GLY A 429 -12.59 15.76 24.71
N TYR A 430 -11.60 15.03 24.19
CA TYR A 430 -11.19 15.08 22.80
C TYR A 430 -12.31 14.59 21.88
N VAL A 431 -12.51 15.30 20.76
CA VAL A 431 -13.46 14.93 19.71
C VAL A 431 -12.70 14.86 18.38
N PRO A 432 -12.60 13.67 17.76
CA PRO A 432 -11.92 13.53 16.48
C PRO A 432 -12.53 14.40 15.38
N LYS A 433 -11.70 14.84 14.41
CA LYS A 433 -12.24 15.55 13.23
C LYS A 433 -12.95 14.64 12.25
N ALA A 434 -12.57 13.37 12.15
CA ALA A 434 -13.26 12.41 11.30
C ALA A 434 -14.73 12.24 11.70
N ALA A 435 -15.58 11.97 10.73
CA ALA A 435 -16.99 11.63 10.89
C ALA A 435 -17.20 10.13 10.67
N TRP A 436 -18.01 9.52 11.52
CA TRP A 436 -18.44 8.13 11.42
C TRP A 436 -19.78 7.94 12.15
N LYS A 437 -20.40 6.77 12.01
CA LYS A 437 -21.59 6.39 12.78
C LYS A 437 -21.17 6.01 14.20
N LYS A 438 -21.42 6.88 15.18
CA LYS A 438 -21.06 6.63 16.58
C LYS A 438 -21.67 5.34 17.14
N GLY A 439 -20.91 4.66 18.01
CA GLY A 439 -21.31 3.41 18.65
C GLY A 439 -21.09 2.17 17.77
N THR A 440 -20.44 2.33 16.61
CA THR A 440 -20.05 1.19 15.76
C THR A 440 -18.55 0.92 15.76
N GLU A 441 -17.77 1.82 16.36
CA GLU A 441 -16.32 1.67 16.50
C GLU A 441 -15.93 0.50 17.41
N LEU A 442 -14.84 -0.17 17.05
CA LEU A 442 -14.18 -1.20 17.84
C LEU A 442 -12.83 -0.66 18.32
N TYR A 443 -12.50 -0.86 19.59
CA TYR A 443 -11.19 -0.47 20.12
C TYR A 443 -10.24 -1.66 20.14
N MET A 444 -9.07 -1.47 19.53
CA MET A 444 -8.02 -2.48 19.36
C MET A 444 -6.79 -2.09 20.18
N HIS A 445 -6.05 -3.09 20.64
CA HIS A 445 -4.74 -2.94 21.28
C HIS A 445 -3.60 -3.11 20.28
#